data_AF-A0A419DLN8-F1
#
_entry.id   AF-A0A419DLN8-F1
#
_cell.length_a   1.000
_cell.length_b   1.000
_cell.length_c   1.000
_cell.angle_alpha   90.00
_cell.angle_beta   90.00
_cell.angle_gamma   90.00
#
_symmetry.space_group_name_H-M   'P 1'
#
loop_
_entity.id
_entity.type
_entity.pdbx_description
1 polymer ?
#
loop_
_entity_poly.entity_id
_entity_poly.type
_entity_poly.pdbx_seq_one_letter_code
_entity_poly.pdbx_strand_id
1 'polypeptide(L)'
;MKKMKQTMLVLLAVVTSTVSFSLAAEASSYRQAKTPLNLRAGASTEKAVVTIIPTGVYVNEISRLGTWSKVRYGTKTGYASSKYLLTDQQIGGLRIGKTLIVNPNYPLRSSYAPGESTVARAAFEKMKLAAKKEKITLVAFSTYRSYAYQKALFDKYVARDGFEKASTYSAQPGRSEHQTGLGFDIGGADSSKYAKFSFSSTKEAKWLAANAHRYGFHLRYPLGKESWTGYTYESWHFRYVGATLAAQLKVSGLTMEEYYKLEPGKPMTP
;
A
#
# COMPACT_ATOMS: atom_id res chain seq x y z
N MET A 1 -59.51 18.91 -57.74
CA MET A 1 -58.39 18.04 -57.34
C MET A 1 -57.52 18.75 -56.29
N LYS A 2 -57.79 18.55 -55.00
CA LYS A 2 -56.94 19.00 -53.87
C LYS A 2 -56.57 17.76 -53.08
N LYS A 3 -55.30 17.34 -53.10
CA LYS A 3 -54.80 16.19 -52.33
C LYS A 3 -54.36 16.65 -50.94
N MET A 4 -55.13 16.25 -49.93
CA MET A 4 -54.71 16.20 -48.53
C MET A 4 -53.49 15.28 -48.40
N LYS A 5 -52.40 15.75 -47.78
CA LYS A 5 -51.34 14.90 -47.26
C LYS A 5 -51.44 14.91 -45.74
N GLN A 6 -51.86 13.77 -45.17
CA GLN A 6 -51.72 13.45 -43.76
C GLN A 6 -50.23 13.34 -43.43
N THR A 7 -49.77 14.13 -42.47
CA THR A 7 -48.44 13.96 -41.89
C THR A 7 -48.58 13.04 -40.67
N MET A 8 -48.05 11.83 -40.79
CA MET A 8 -48.01 10.81 -39.74
C MET A 8 -46.96 11.18 -38.70
N LEU A 9 -47.36 11.29 -37.44
CA LEU A 9 -46.47 11.50 -36.30
C LEU A 9 -45.82 10.16 -35.94
N VAL A 10 -44.52 9.99 -36.24
CA VAL A 10 -43.77 8.80 -35.81
C VAL A 10 -43.18 9.07 -34.43
N LEU A 11 -43.76 8.44 -33.40
CA LEU A 11 -43.23 8.47 -32.04
C LEU A 11 -42.05 7.49 -31.95
N LEU A 12 -40.82 8.01 -31.95
CA LEU A 12 -39.61 7.20 -31.78
C LEU A 12 -39.42 6.89 -30.29
N ALA A 13 -39.87 5.71 -29.86
CA ALA A 13 -39.56 5.19 -28.52
C ALA A 13 -38.08 4.81 -28.46
N VAL A 14 -37.25 5.65 -27.84
CA VAL A 14 -35.85 5.34 -27.54
C VAL A 14 -35.83 4.36 -26.37
N VAL A 15 -35.69 3.08 -26.66
CA VAL A 15 -35.42 2.04 -25.65
C VAL A 15 -33.97 2.22 -25.21
N THR A 16 -33.74 2.91 -24.09
CA THR A 16 -32.44 2.94 -23.43
C THR A 16 -32.23 1.59 -22.73
N SER A 17 -31.64 0.64 -23.44
CA SER A 17 -31.13 -0.59 -22.81
C SER A 17 -29.96 -0.21 -21.90
N THR A 18 -30.19 -0.20 -20.59
CA THR A 18 -29.11 -0.14 -19.60
C THR A 18 -28.43 -1.49 -19.58
N VAL A 19 -27.31 -1.59 -20.28
CA VAL A 19 -26.40 -2.73 -20.13
C VAL A 19 -25.76 -2.60 -18.75
N SER A 20 -26.32 -3.30 -17.77
CA SER A 20 -25.68 -3.51 -16.47
C SER A 20 -24.47 -4.43 -16.68
N PHE A 21 -23.29 -3.86 -16.86
CA PHE A 21 -22.05 -4.60 -16.71
C PHE A 21 -21.90 -4.98 -15.25
N SER A 22 -22.18 -6.24 -14.91
CA SER A 22 -21.67 -6.77 -13.66
C SER A 22 -20.15 -6.84 -13.79
N LEU A 23 -19.44 -6.07 -12.98
CA LEU A 23 -18.04 -6.34 -12.68
C LEU A 23 -18.03 -7.58 -11.78
N ALA A 24 -18.30 -8.75 -12.37
CA ALA A 24 -17.73 -9.97 -11.82
C ALA A 24 -16.23 -9.69 -11.77
N ALA A 25 -15.68 -9.53 -10.57
CA ALA A 25 -14.27 -9.31 -10.37
C ALA A 25 -13.55 -10.49 -11.03
N GLU A 26 -13.01 -10.28 -12.23
CA GLU A 26 -12.02 -11.21 -12.78
C GLU A 26 -11.03 -11.43 -11.65
N ALA A 27 -10.88 -12.69 -11.24
CA ALA A 27 -9.94 -13.06 -10.19
C ALA A 27 -8.62 -12.39 -10.54
N SER A 28 -8.19 -11.44 -9.69
CA SER A 28 -7.08 -10.58 -10.06
C SER A 28 -5.89 -11.42 -10.45
N SER A 29 -5.38 -11.16 -11.65
CA SER A 29 -4.14 -11.75 -12.16
C SER A 29 -2.93 -11.32 -11.33
N TYR A 30 -3.03 -10.35 -10.42
CA TYR A 30 -1.90 -9.97 -9.58
C TYR A 30 -1.59 -11.01 -8.50
N ARG A 31 -0.29 -11.30 -8.35
CA ARG A 31 0.29 -12.12 -7.29
C ARG A 31 1.45 -11.38 -6.64
N GLN A 32 1.73 -11.67 -5.38
CA GLN A 32 2.87 -11.08 -4.68
C GLN A 32 3.95 -12.12 -4.40
N ALA A 33 5.21 -11.79 -4.66
CA ALA A 33 6.32 -12.68 -4.33
C ALA A 33 6.48 -12.82 -2.80
N LYS A 34 6.41 -14.05 -2.30
CA LYS A 34 6.56 -14.39 -0.86
C LYS A 34 8.01 -14.24 -0.36
N THR A 35 8.97 -14.39 -1.28
CA THR A 35 10.42 -14.42 -1.04
C THR A 35 11.11 -13.90 -2.31
N PRO A 36 12.42 -13.58 -2.31
CA PRO A 36 13.13 -13.30 -3.56
C PRO A 36 12.95 -14.47 -4.53
N LEU A 37 12.28 -14.22 -5.66
CA LEU A 37 11.79 -15.26 -6.55
C LEU A 37 12.41 -15.13 -7.94
N ASN A 38 13.11 -16.17 -8.38
CA ASN A 38 13.68 -16.23 -9.72
C ASN A 38 12.57 -16.21 -10.79
N LEU A 39 12.64 -15.24 -11.69
CA LEU A 39 11.90 -15.23 -12.93
C LEU A 39 12.77 -15.90 -14.00
N ARG A 40 12.29 -17.01 -14.56
CA ARG A 40 13.05 -17.85 -15.50
C ARG A 40 12.53 -17.76 -16.92
N ALA A 41 13.38 -18.07 -17.90
CA ALA A 41 13.01 -18.06 -19.31
C ALA A 41 11.98 -19.16 -19.69
N GLY A 42 11.82 -20.19 -18.86
CA GLY A 42 10.83 -21.26 -19.05
C GLY A 42 10.41 -21.90 -17.72
N ALA A 43 9.38 -22.76 -17.77
CA ALA A 43 8.75 -23.41 -16.63
C ALA A 43 9.59 -24.58 -16.05
N SER A 44 10.84 -24.32 -15.69
CA SER A 44 11.75 -25.30 -15.07
C SER A 44 12.90 -24.59 -14.34
N THR A 45 13.43 -25.22 -13.29
CA THR A 45 14.62 -24.76 -12.56
C THR A 45 15.89 -24.76 -13.41
N GLU A 46 15.92 -25.55 -14.47
CA GLU A 46 17.08 -25.64 -15.40
C GLU A 46 17.12 -24.48 -16.39
N LYS A 47 16.03 -23.71 -16.50
CA LYS A 47 15.97 -22.56 -17.41
C LYS A 47 16.66 -21.36 -16.79
N ALA A 48 17.37 -20.61 -17.63
CA ALA A 48 18.10 -19.42 -17.25
C ALA A 48 17.24 -18.44 -16.45
N VAL A 49 17.84 -17.83 -15.43
CA VAL A 49 17.23 -16.77 -14.64
C VAL A 49 17.30 -15.46 -15.42
N VAL A 50 16.14 -14.88 -15.72
CA VAL A 50 16.01 -13.58 -16.38
C VAL A 50 16.24 -12.44 -15.40
N THR A 51 15.70 -12.58 -14.19
CA THR A 51 15.85 -11.62 -13.07
C THR A 51 15.35 -12.25 -11.79
N ILE A 52 15.57 -11.58 -10.65
CA ILE A 52 14.92 -11.89 -9.37
C ILE A 52 13.79 -10.88 -9.12
N ILE A 53 12.63 -11.35 -8.68
CA ILE A 53 11.50 -10.55 -8.21
C ILE A 53 11.66 -10.40 -6.69
N PRO A 54 11.79 -9.17 -6.15
CA PRO A 54 11.91 -8.98 -4.70
C PRO A 54 10.65 -9.39 -3.93
N THR A 55 10.79 -9.79 -2.67
CA THR A 55 9.68 -10.05 -1.75
C THR A 55 8.72 -8.86 -1.68
N GLY A 56 7.42 -9.13 -1.57
CA GLY A 56 6.39 -8.10 -1.44
C GLY A 56 6.05 -7.38 -2.75
N VAL A 57 6.74 -7.67 -3.85
CA VAL A 57 6.46 -7.07 -5.16
C VAL A 57 5.32 -7.80 -5.86
N TYR A 58 4.35 -7.03 -6.36
CA TYR A 58 3.26 -7.55 -7.19
C TYR A 58 3.70 -7.77 -8.65
N VAL A 59 3.35 -8.93 -9.18
CA VAL A 59 3.51 -9.33 -10.58
C VAL A 59 2.17 -9.69 -11.19
N ASN A 60 2.02 -9.54 -12.50
CA ASN A 60 0.83 -9.95 -13.22
C ASN A 60 0.98 -11.39 -13.73
N GLU A 61 0.20 -12.32 -13.22
CA GLU A 61 0.08 -13.71 -13.66
C GLU A 61 -0.72 -13.78 -14.97
N ILE A 62 -0.05 -14.15 -16.05
CA ILE A 62 -0.61 -14.22 -17.40
C ILE A 62 -1.25 -15.59 -17.64
N SER A 63 -0.57 -16.65 -17.23
CA SER A 63 -1.04 -18.03 -17.40
C SER A 63 -0.32 -18.99 -16.45
N ARG A 64 -0.79 -20.24 -16.38
CA ARG A 64 -0.16 -21.31 -15.61
C ARG A 64 0.21 -22.49 -16.49
N LEU A 65 1.32 -23.13 -16.15
CA LEU A 65 1.76 -24.41 -16.70
C LEU A 65 2.21 -25.29 -15.53
N GLY A 66 1.32 -26.19 -15.09
CA GLY A 66 1.53 -26.99 -13.89
C GLY A 66 1.78 -26.11 -12.65
N THR A 67 2.92 -26.29 -12.00
CA THR A 67 3.35 -25.54 -10.80
C THR A 67 4.09 -24.23 -11.09
N TRP A 68 4.10 -23.80 -12.36
CA TRP A 68 4.75 -22.58 -12.82
C TRP A 68 3.72 -21.56 -13.31
N SER A 69 3.88 -20.32 -12.87
CA SER A 69 3.12 -19.17 -13.36
C SER A 69 3.97 -18.41 -14.37
N LYS A 70 3.44 -18.19 -15.57
CA LYS A 70 3.99 -17.18 -16.48
C LYS A 70 3.57 -15.81 -15.96
N VAL A 71 4.51 -14.96 -15.62
CA VAL A 71 4.25 -13.66 -15.00
C VAL A 71 4.97 -12.52 -15.73
N ARG A 72 4.40 -11.32 -15.64
CA ARG A 72 5.01 -10.06 -16.04
C ARG A 72 5.50 -9.30 -14.82
N TYR A 73 6.79 -9.00 -14.79
CA TYR A 73 7.46 -8.15 -13.79
C TYR A 73 8.16 -6.98 -14.48
N GLY A 74 7.60 -5.78 -14.32
CA GLY A 74 8.04 -4.62 -15.11
C GLY A 74 7.85 -4.90 -16.60
N THR A 75 8.91 -4.73 -17.39
CA THR A 75 8.95 -5.07 -18.82
C THR A 75 9.32 -6.52 -19.10
N LYS A 76 9.72 -7.28 -18.08
CA LYS A 76 10.18 -8.67 -18.22
C LYS A 76 9.01 -9.63 -18.10
N THR A 77 8.98 -10.63 -18.97
CA THR A 77 8.04 -11.76 -18.89
C THR A 77 8.82 -13.06 -18.76
N GLY A 78 8.38 -13.95 -17.88
CA GLY A 78 9.03 -15.25 -17.66
C GLY A 78 8.17 -16.13 -16.77
N TYR A 79 8.77 -17.18 -16.22
CA TYR A 79 8.11 -18.17 -15.37
C TYR A 79 8.65 -18.13 -13.95
N ALA A 80 7.76 -18.14 -12.97
CA ALA A 80 8.07 -18.21 -11.55
C ALA A 80 7.29 -19.36 -10.92
N SER A 81 7.84 -20.01 -9.90
CA SER A 81 7.13 -21.07 -9.19
C SER A 81 5.90 -20.51 -8.47
N SER A 82 4.72 -21.06 -8.77
CA SER A 82 3.44 -20.61 -8.22
C SER A 82 3.37 -20.75 -6.70
N LYS A 83 4.17 -21.66 -6.11
CA LYS A 83 4.29 -21.88 -4.66
C LYS A 83 4.70 -20.61 -3.89
N TYR A 84 5.44 -19.71 -4.54
CA TYR A 84 5.97 -18.49 -3.92
C TYR A 84 5.21 -17.23 -4.36
N LEU A 85 4.05 -17.39 -4.97
CA LEU A 85 3.19 -16.30 -5.44
C LEU A 85 1.90 -16.27 -4.61
N LEU A 86 1.81 -15.31 -3.68
CA LEU A 86 0.67 -15.14 -2.80
C LEU A 86 -0.53 -14.53 -3.54
N THR A 87 -1.71 -15.00 -3.17
CA THR A 87 -3.00 -14.40 -3.57
C THR A 87 -3.39 -13.26 -2.61
N ASP A 88 -4.28 -12.37 -3.04
CA ASP A 88 -4.81 -11.32 -2.16
C ASP A 88 -5.50 -11.90 -0.92
N GLN A 89 -6.17 -13.05 -1.04
CA GLN A 89 -6.81 -13.72 0.10
C GLN A 89 -5.79 -14.16 1.15
N GLN A 90 -4.61 -14.63 0.71
CA GLN A 90 -3.50 -15.05 1.58
C GLN A 90 -2.80 -13.85 2.24
N ILE A 91 -2.80 -12.68 1.58
CA ILE A 91 -2.20 -11.45 2.10
C ILE A 91 -3.16 -10.76 3.08
N GLY A 92 -4.45 -10.69 2.73
CA GLY A 92 -5.42 -9.78 3.34
C GLY A 92 -5.26 -8.36 2.80
N GLY A 93 -5.76 -7.38 3.56
CA GLY A 93 -5.82 -5.99 3.10
C GLY A 93 -6.70 -5.80 1.87
N LEU A 94 -6.61 -4.63 1.25
CA LEU A 94 -7.26 -4.33 -0.03
C LEU A 94 -6.20 -3.99 -1.08
N ARG A 95 -6.16 -4.73 -2.18
CA ARG A 95 -5.27 -4.42 -3.30
C ARG A 95 -5.98 -3.61 -4.37
N ILE A 96 -5.41 -2.45 -4.71
CA ILE A 96 -5.83 -1.61 -5.83
C ILE A 96 -4.67 -1.50 -6.81
N GLY A 97 -4.79 -2.17 -7.96
CA GLY A 97 -3.66 -2.35 -8.88
C GLY A 97 -2.52 -3.11 -8.20
N LYS A 98 -1.36 -2.45 -8.03
CA LYS A 98 -0.18 -2.97 -7.29
C LYS A 98 -0.04 -2.37 -5.88
N THR A 99 -0.98 -1.53 -5.46
CA THR A 99 -0.95 -0.88 -4.15
C THR A 99 -1.73 -1.74 -3.16
N LEU A 100 -1.09 -2.11 -2.06
CA LEU A 100 -1.72 -2.78 -0.92
C LEU A 100 -2.14 -1.74 0.12
N ILE A 101 -3.43 -1.62 0.35
CA ILE A 101 -4.04 -0.77 1.38
C ILE A 101 -4.23 -1.60 2.65
N VAL A 102 -3.74 -1.05 3.76
CA VAL A 102 -3.89 -1.61 5.10
C VAL A 102 -4.29 -0.46 6.02
N ASN A 103 -5.41 -0.63 6.69
CA ASN A 103 -5.99 0.36 7.59
C ASN A 103 -6.99 -0.36 8.53
N PRO A 104 -7.78 0.34 9.37
CA PRO A 104 -8.73 -0.31 10.28
C PRO A 104 -9.77 -1.20 9.59
N ASN A 105 -10.16 -0.85 8.35
CA ASN A 105 -11.18 -1.57 7.57
C ASN A 105 -10.59 -2.76 6.79
N TYR A 106 -9.29 -2.73 6.47
CA TYR A 106 -8.64 -3.71 5.60
C TYR A 106 -7.46 -4.39 6.30
N PRO A 107 -7.70 -5.36 7.20
CA PRO A 107 -6.65 -6.05 7.94
C PRO A 107 -5.90 -7.08 7.08
N LEU A 108 -4.59 -7.18 7.30
CA LEU A 108 -3.73 -8.25 6.81
C LEU A 108 -3.96 -9.55 7.56
N ARG A 109 -3.64 -10.67 6.90
CA ARG A 109 -3.65 -12.00 7.53
C ARG A 109 -2.51 -12.12 8.53
N SER A 110 -2.73 -12.89 9.60
CA SER A 110 -1.70 -13.14 10.62
C SER A 110 -0.48 -13.90 10.08
N SER A 111 -0.67 -14.68 9.01
CA SER A 111 0.40 -15.42 8.33
C SER A 111 1.18 -14.59 7.30
N TYR A 112 0.73 -13.37 6.97
CA TYR A 112 1.42 -12.50 6.03
C TYR A 112 2.61 -11.81 6.71
N ALA A 113 3.82 -12.23 6.33
CA ALA A 113 5.07 -11.83 6.96
C ALA A 113 6.17 -11.61 5.91
N PRO A 114 6.11 -10.54 5.10
CA PRO A 114 7.06 -10.30 4.01
C PRO A 114 8.46 -9.88 4.49
N GLY A 115 8.61 -9.46 5.75
CA GLY A 115 9.81 -8.76 6.22
C GLY A 115 9.85 -7.32 5.73
N GLU A 116 10.94 -6.60 6.02
CA GLU A 116 11.14 -5.26 5.48
C GLU A 116 11.35 -5.31 3.96
N SER A 117 10.65 -4.44 3.23
CA SER A 117 10.83 -4.35 1.78
C SER A 117 12.22 -3.82 1.43
N THR A 118 13.02 -4.63 0.75
CA THR A 118 14.34 -4.22 0.25
C THR A 118 14.25 -3.08 -0.77
N VAL A 119 13.14 -2.98 -1.50
CA VAL A 119 12.86 -1.86 -2.41
C VAL A 119 12.63 -0.57 -1.63
N ALA A 120 11.79 -0.60 -0.59
CA ALA A 120 11.55 0.56 0.26
C ALA A 120 12.81 0.98 1.02
N ARG A 121 13.58 0.02 1.55
CA ARG A 121 14.87 0.28 2.19
C ARG A 121 15.86 0.97 1.25
N ALA A 122 16.03 0.46 0.03
CA ALA A 122 16.90 1.10 -0.95
C ALA A 122 16.44 2.53 -1.29
N ALA A 123 15.13 2.78 -1.33
CA ALA A 123 14.59 4.12 -1.51
C ALA A 123 14.87 5.02 -0.29
N PHE A 124 14.74 4.49 0.93
CA PHE A 124 15.06 5.20 2.16
C PHE A 124 16.55 5.59 2.22
N GLU A 125 17.48 4.69 1.87
CA GLU A 125 18.90 5.01 1.89
C GLU A 125 19.24 6.12 0.87
N LYS A 126 18.60 6.15 -0.30
CA LYS A 126 18.72 7.26 -1.25
C LYS A 126 18.20 8.58 -0.67
N MET A 127 17.03 8.54 -0.03
CA MET A 127 16.45 9.70 0.65
C MET A 127 17.36 10.24 1.76
N LYS A 128 17.90 9.35 2.58
CA LYS A 128 18.84 9.66 3.66
C LYS A 128 20.12 10.30 3.15
N LEU A 129 20.69 9.79 2.05
CA LEU A 129 21.87 10.40 1.41
C LEU A 129 21.59 11.80 0.88
N ALA A 130 20.40 12.04 0.31
CA ALA A 130 20.01 13.37 -0.15
C ALA A 130 19.82 14.34 1.02
N ALA A 131 19.09 13.94 2.06
CA ALA A 131 18.91 14.72 3.28
C ALA A 131 20.26 15.10 3.92
N LYS A 132 21.22 14.17 3.93
CA LYS A 132 22.56 14.39 4.48
C LYS A 132 23.29 15.53 3.76
N LYS A 133 23.11 15.70 2.44
CA LYS A 133 23.70 16.81 1.66
C LYS A 133 23.17 18.18 2.12
N GLU A 134 21.97 18.20 2.69
CA GLU A 134 21.34 19.38 3.29
C GLU A 134 21.55 19.45 4.82
N LYS A 135 22.49 18.68 5.37
CA LYS A 135 22.78 18.62 6.82
C LYS A 135 21.57 18.18 7.67
N ILE A 136 20.72 17.33 7.08
CA ILE A 136 19.58 16.66 7.72
C ILE A 136 19.95 15.19 7.95
N THR A 137 19.85 14.73 9.20
CA THR A 137 20.07 13.32 9.55
C THR A 137 18.74 12.61 9.60
N LEU A 138 18.60 11.51 8.86
CA LEU A 138 17.40 10.66 8.90
C LEU A 138 17.75 9.27 9.42
N VAL A 139 16.90 8.76 10.33
CA VAL A 139 17.03 7.43 10.94
C VAL A 139 15.69 6.71 10.83
N ALA A 140 15.63 5.60 10.10
CA ALA A 140 14.50 4.69 10.15
C ALA A 140 14.62 3.85 11.43
N PHE A 141 13.86 4.19 12.47
CA PHE A 141 13.97 3.58 13.80
C PHE A 141 12.97 2.44 14.03
N SER A 142 11.92 2.35 13.22
CA SER A 142 10.94 1.26 13.25
C SER A 142 10.39 1.02 11.84
N THR A 143 10.47 -0.21 11.36
CA THR A 143 10.08 -0.57 9.99
C THR A 143 9.18 -1.81 9.99
N TYR A 144 9.64 -2.98 9.57
CA TYR A 144 8.78 -4.17 9.60
C TYR A 144 8.45 -4.60 11.03
N ARG A 145 7.15 -4.77 11.29
CA ARG A 145 6.62 -5.37 12.53
C ARG A 145 5.73 -6.55 12.15
N SER A 146 6.05 -7.74 12.66
CA SER A 146 5.21 -8.92 12.40
C SER A 146 3.85 -8.79 13.09
N TYR A 147 2.87 -9.58 12.64
CA TYR A 147 1.56 -9.65 13.29
C TYR A 147 1.67 -9.96 14.79
N ALA A 148 2.50 -10.95 15.15
CA ALA A 148 2.71 -11.36 16.54
C ALA A 148 3.32 -10.25 17.39
N TYR A 149 4.31 -9.53 16.84
CA TYR A 149 4.90 -8.38 17.52
C TYR A 149 3.86 -7.26 17.73
N GLN A 150 3.08 -6.94 16.69
CA GLN A 150 2.04 -5.92 16.78
C GLN A 150 0.97 -6.32 17.81
N LYS A 151 0.62 -7.60 17.90
CA LYS A 151 -0.31 -8.10 18.91
C LYS A 151 0.23 -7.83 20.32
N ALA A 152 1.45 -8.28 20.62
CA ALA A 152 2.05 -8.07 21.94
C ALA A 152 2.18 -6.58 22.31
N LEU A 153 2.51 -5.73 21.33
CA LEU A 153 2.58 -4.29 21.52
C LEU A 153 1.21 -3.67 21.82
N PHE A 154 0.19 -4.05 21.05
CA PHE A 154 -1.17 -3.55 21.25
C PHE A 154 -1.74 -3.99 22.59
N ASP A 155 -1.60 -5.28 22.95
CA ASP A 155 -2.04 -5.82 24.24
C ASP A 155 -1.40 -5.06 25.42
N LYS A 156 -0.11 -4.72 25.33
CA LYS A 156 0.58 -3.90 26.34
C LYS A 156 -0.04 -2.50 26.47
N TYR A 157 -0.41 -1.87 25.37
CA TYR A 157 -1.04 -0.55 25.40
C TYR A 157 -2.46 -0.61 25.92
N VAL A 158 -3.23 -1.63 25.55
CA VAL A 158 -4.58 -1.87 26.12
C VAL A 158 -4.49 -2.04 27.64
N ALA A 159 -3.53 -2.82 28.13
CA ALA A 159 -3.33 -3.01 29.57
C ALA A 159 -2.95 -1.72 30.31
N ARG A 160 -2.22 -0.81 29.66
CA ARG A 160 -1.77 0.46 30.26
C ARG A 160 -2.82 1.58 30.18
N ASP A 161 -3.50 1.70 29.04
CA ASP A 161 -4.27 2.89 28.66
C ASP A 161 -5.74 2.60 28.34
N GLY A 162 -6.15 1.33 28.29
CA GLY A 162 -7.48 0.91 27.83
C GLY A 162 -7.57 0.79 26.31
N PHE A 163 -8.55 0.00 25.85
CA PHE A 163 -8.72 -0.34 24.44
C PHE A 163 -8.97 0.89 23.55
N GLU A 164 -9.89 1.75 23.95
CA GLU A 164 -10.27 2.93 23.18
C GLU A 164 -9.06 3.85 22.95
N LYS A 165 -8.33 4.17 24.02
CA LYS A 165 -7.16 5.03 23.95
C LYS A 165 -6.04 4.37 23.13
N ALA A 166 -5.75 3.09 23.37
CA ALA A 166 -4.73 2.34 22.62
C ALA A 166 -5.01 2.30 21.11
N SER A 167 -6.30 2.22 20.72
CA SER A 167 -6.72 2.18 19.31
C SER A 167 -6.55 3.49 18.55
N THR A 168 -6.30 4.62 19.24
CA THR A 168 -6.09 5.93 18.58
C THR A 168 -4.64 6.16 18.13
N TYR A 169 -3.66 5.58 18.82
CA TYR A 169 -2.23 5.80 18.58
C TYR A 169 -1.45 4.50 18.29
N SER A 170 -2.12 3.35 18.36
CA SER A 170 -1.57 2.07 17.96
C SER A 170 -2.58 1.32 17.10
N ALA A 171 -2.10 0.31 16.39
CA ALA A 171 -2.91 -0.52 15.55
C ALA A 171 -3.14 -1.89 16.19
N GLN A 172 -4.37 -2.40 16.12
CA GLN A 172 -4.62 -3.83 16.31
C GLN A 172 -3.76 -4.66 15.34
N PRO A 173 -3.40 -5.90 15.70
CA PRO A 173 -2.63 -6.76 14.81
C PRO A 173 -3.37 -6.99 13.49
N GLY A 174 -2.63 -7.00 12.38
CA GLY A 174 -3.19 -7.02 11.02
C GLY A 174 -3.54 -5.64 10.45
N ARG A 175 -3.73 -4.61 11.27
CA ARG A 175 -4.13 -3.25 10.81
C ARG A 175 -2.98 -2.25 10.75
N SER A 176 -1.78 -2.66 11.16
CA SER A 176 -0.56 -1.85 11.11
C SER A 176 0.08 -1.91 9.73
N GLU A 177 0.39 -0.75 9.14
CA GLU A 177 1.13 -0.70 7.88
C GLU A 177 2.54 -1.29 8.00
N HIS A 178 3.12 -1.34 9.20
CA HIS A 178 4.43 -1.94 9.42
C HIS A 178 4.48 -3.43 9.05
N GLN A 179 3.35 -4.14 9.14
CA GLN A 179 3.30 -5.55 8.74
C GLN A 179 3.46 -5.73 7.22
N THR A 180 3.22 -4.67 6.43
CA THR A 180 3.50 -4.71 4.98
C THR A 180 4.99 -4.72 4.65
N GLY A 181 5.85 -4.31 5.60
CA GLY A 181 7.26 -4.02 5.34
C GLY A 181 7.50 -2.73 4.55
N LEU A 182 6.46 -1.93 4.32
CA LEU A 182 6.50 -0.67 3.56
C LEU A 182 6.29 0.57 4.44
N GLY A 183 5.89 0.39 5.71
CA GLY A 183 5.79 1.45 6.71
C GLY A 183 7.13 1.70 7.40
N PHE A 184 7.55 2.95 7.46
CA PHE A 184 8.81 3.41 8.04
C PHE A 184 8.53 4.56 9.00
N ASP A 185 8.82 4.35 10.29
CA ASP A 185 8.93 5.45 11.24
C ASP A 185 10.33 6.05 11.13
N ILE A 186 10.38 7.33 10.75
CA ILE A 186 11.60 8.05 10.44
C ILE A 186 11.77 9.19 11.44
N GLY A 187 12.90 9.17 12.14
CA GLY A 187 13.33 10.18 13.08
C GLY A 187 14.57 10.94 12.61
N GLY A 188 15.04 11.85 13.47
CA GLY A 188 16.21 12.68 13.24
C GLY A 188 17.46 12.31 14.02
N ALA A 189 18.38 13.25 14.20
CA ALA A 189 19.55 13.05 15.06
C ALA A 189 19.20 12.89 16.55
N ASP A 190 18.11 13.52 16.99
CA ASP A 190 17.65 13.52 18.37
C ASP A 190 16.61 12.42 18.61
N SER A 191 17.07 11.28 19.16
CA SER A 191 16.21 10.13 19.45
C SER A 191 15.17 10.40 20.54
N SER A 192 15.35 11.44 21.36
CA SER A 192 14.39 11.80 22.41
C SER A 192 13.04 12.26 21.85
N LYS A 193 13.00 12.62 20.56
CA LYS A 193 11.80 13.06 19.83
C LYS A 193 11.12 11.97 19.01
N TYR A 194 11.70 10.77 18.92
CA TYR A 194 11.12 9.70 18.09
C TYR A 194 9.72 9.32 18.58
N ALA A 195 8.80 9.14 17.63
CA ALA A 195 7.39 8.82 17.88
C ALA A 195 6.69 9.79 18.86
N LYS A 196 7.06 11.08 18.83
CA LYS A 196 6.44 12.14 19.64
C LYS A 196 5.99 13.29 18.76
N PHE A 197 4.93 13.97 19.19
CA PHE A 197 4.43 15.18 18.53
C PHE A 197 5.52 16.25 18.35
N SER A 198 6.46 16.35 19.30
CA SER A 198 7.60 17.27 19.23
C SER A 198 8.55 17.02 18.05
N PHE A 199 8.49 15.86 17.39
CA PHE A 199 9.23 15.63 16.14
C PHE A 199 8.72 16.55 15.01
N SER A 200 7.43 16.88 14.97
CA SER A 200 6.81 17.68 13.91
C SER A 200 7.43 19.07 13.71
N SER A 201 8.03 19.64 14.77
CA SER A 201 8.67 20.96 14.72
C SER A 201 10.13 20.93 14.27
N THR A 202 10.73 19.74 14.17
CA THR A 202 12.15 19.55 13.79
C THR A 202 12.41 19.88 12.33
N LYS A 203 13.67 20.16 12.00
CA LYS A 203 14.10 20.36 10.60
C LYS A 203 13.94 19.07 9.79
N GLU A 204 14.11 17.91 10.41
CA GLU A 204 13.95 16.59 9.79
C GLU A 204 12.50 16.33 9.37
N ALA A 205 11.54 16.56 10.26
CA ALA A 205 10.11 16.39 9.93
C ALA A 205 9.66 17.34 8.81
N LYS A 206 10.09 18.61 8.87
CA LYS A 206 9.82 19.59 7.80
C LYS A 206 10.44 19.16 6.46
N TRP A 207 11.68 18.68 6.49
CA TRP A 207 12.36 18.19 5.29
C TRP A 207 11.66 16.96 4.71
N LEU A 208 11.27 15.99 5.55
CA LEU A 208 10.52 14.80 5.12
C LEU A 208 9.19 15.18 4.49
N ALA A 209 8.40 16.04 5.13
CA ALA A 209 7.11 16.50 4.59
C ALA A 209 7.25 17.18 3.22
N ALA A 210 8.35 17.89 2.99
CA ALA A 210 8.65 18.52 1.71
C ALA A 210 9.17 17.52 0.65
N ASN A 211 10.03 16.57 1.02
CA ASN A 211 10.88 15.85 0.06
C ASN A 211 10.63 14.35 -0.07
N ALA A 212 10.01 13.69 0.92
CA ALA A 212 9.93 12.23 0.98
C ALA A 212 9.26 11.60 -0.26
N HIS A 213 8.28 12.31 -0.84
CA HIS A 213 7.56 11.88 -2.04
C HIS A 213 8.46 11.64 -3.25
N ARG A 214 9.57 12.39 -3.36
CA ARG A 214 10.57 12.24 -4.44
C ARG A 214 11.25 10.87 -4.42
N TYR A 215 11.23 10.21 -3.26
CA TYR A 215 11.80 8.90 -3.03
C TYR A 215 10.73 7.82 -2.87
N GLY A 216 9.47 8.12 -3.18
CA GLY A 216 8.37 7.17 -3.12
C GLY A 216 7.71 7.00 -1.75
N PHE A 217 7.99 7.90 -0.80
CA PHE A 217 7.39 7.89 0.53
C PHE A 217 6.29 8.93 0.68
N HIS A 218 5.17 8.53 1.26
CA HIS A 218 4.02 9.36 1.58
C HIS A 218 3.87 9.49 3.10
N LEU A 219 3.65 10.71 3.61
CA LEU A 219 3.27 10.93 5.01
C LEU A 219 1.87 10.36 5.22
N ARG A 220 1.78 9.21 5.87
CA ARG A 220 0.60 8.35 5.81
C ARG A 220 -0.54 8.79 6.72
N TYR A 221 -0.20 9.40 7.86
CA TYR A 221 -1.13 9.92 8.86
C TYR A 221 -0.90 11.42 9.06
N PRO A 222 -1.34 12.27 8.13
CA PRO A 222 -1.17 13.72 8.22
C PRO A 222 -2.15 14.37 9.22
N LEU A 223 -1.79 15.56 9.71
CA LEU A 223 -2.59 16.33 10.67
C LEU A 223 -3.96 16.70 10.08
N GLY A 224 -5.03 16.52 10.86
CA GLY A 224 -6.39 16.87 10.45
C GLY A 224 -7.05 15.85 9.51
N LYS A 225 -6.45 14.67 9.32
CA LYS A 225 -6.97 13.56 8.52
C LYS A 225 -7.23 12.29 9.34
N GLU A 226 -7.37 12.44 10.65
CA GLU A 226 -7.63 11.34 11.58
C GLU A 226 -8.96 10.66 11.25
N SER A 227 -9.99 11.44 10.91
CA SER A 227 -11.30 10.91 10.50
C SER A 227 -11.25 10.09 9.21
N TRP A 228 -10.24 10.30 8.37
CA TRP A 228 -10.05 9.56 7.11
C TRP A 228 -9.18 8.33 7.30
N THR A 229 -8.08 8.46 8.03
CA THR A 229 -7.09 7.39 8.17
C THR A 229 -7.42 6.41 9.30
N GLY A 230 -8.18 6.86 10.30
CA GLY A 230 -8.44 6.13 11.54
C GLY A 230 -7.28 6.13 12.52
N TYR A 231 -6.24 6.94 12.28
CA TYR A 231 -5.06 7.06 13.12
C TYR A 231 -4.76 8.52 13.43
N THR A 232 -4.20 8.77 14.62
CA THR A 232 -3.73 10.10 15.02
C THR A 232 -2.57 10.58 14.15
N TYR A 233 -2.33 11.91 14.14
CA TYR A 233 -1.22 12.50 13.40
C TYR A 233 0.14 11.91 13.80
N GLU A 234 0.86 11.35 12.82
CA GLU A 234 2.20 10.78 13.02
C GLU A 234 3.20 11.44 12.06
N SER A 235 3.81 12.53 12.51
CA SER A 235 4.85 13.27 11.76
C SER A 235 6.07 12.44 11.33
N TRP A 236 6.24 11.25 11.91
CA TRP A 236 7.34 10.31 11.66
C TRP A 236 6.95 9.14 10.73
N HIS A 237 5.65 8.87 10.51
CA HIS A 237 5.23 7.64 9.83
C HIS A 237 5.07 7.83 8.31
N PHE A 238 5.98 7.20 7.57
CA PHE A 238 6.03 7.28 6.11
C PHE A 238 5.79 5.92 5.47
N ARG A 239 4.88 5.89 4.50
CA ARG A 239 4.53 4.72 3.72
C ARG A 239 5.23 4.76 2.36
N TYR A 240 6.01 3.73 2.04
CA TYR A 240 6.51 3.55 0.69
C TYR A 240 5.40 3.08 -0.26
N VAL A 241 5.14 3.87 -1.28
CA VAL A 241 4.14 3.64 -2.33
C VAL A 241 4.72 3.68 -3.75
N GLY A 242 6.03 3.96 -3.86
CA GLY A 242 6.71 4.20 -5.13
C GLY A 242 6.58 5.65 -5.61
N ALA A 243 7.51 6.08 -6.46
CA ALA A 243 7.68 7.50 -6.82
C ALA A 243 6.44 8.13 -7.47
N THR A 244 5.78 7.43 -8.40
CA THR A 244 4.62 7.96 -9.13
C THR A 244 3.46 8.27 -8.18
N LEU A 245 3.05 7.29 -7.38
CA LEU A 245 1.91 7.46 -6.46
C LEU A 245 2.26 8.44 -5.34
N ALA A 246 3.49 8.43 -4.82
CA ALA A 246 3.89 9.39 -3.79
C ALA A 246 3.85 10.83 -4.31
N ALA A 247 4.26 11.07 -5.56
CA ALA A 247 4.15 12.39 -6.19
C ALA A 247 2.69 12.81 -6.38
N GLN A 248 1.81 11.91 -6.83
CA GLN A 248 0.38 12.17 -6.97
C GLN A 248 -0.27 12.54 -5.63
N LEU A 249 0.02 11.79 -4.56
CA LEU A 249 -0.47 12.06 -3.21
C LEU A 249 0.09 13.39 -2.65
N LYS A 250 1.35 13.72 -2.95
CA LYS A 250 1.94 14.99 -2.55
C LYS A 250 1.24 16.18 -3.21
N VAL A 251 0.96 16.09 -4.50
CA VAL A 251 0.32 17.16 -5.27
C VAL A 251 -1.14 17.33 -4.85
N SER A 252 -1.87 16.23 -4.64
CA SER A 252 -3.28 16.29 -4.28
C SER A 252 -3.51 16.66 -2.81
N GLY A 253 -2.55 16.41 -1.92
CA GLY A 253 -2.71 16.58 -0.48
C GLY A 253 -3.68 15.58 0.16
N LEU A 254 -4.11 14.57 -0.60
CA LEU A 254 -5.05 13.54 -0.16
C LEU A 254 -4.33 12.45 0.62
N THR A 255 -5.06 11.84 1.55
CA THR A 255 -4.70 10.54 2.12
C THR A 255 -4.85 9.44 1.06
N MET A 256 -4.30 8.25 1.32
CA MET A 256 -4.51 7.10 0.43
C MET A 256 -5.98 6.70 0.34
N GLU A 257 -6.73 6.77 1.45
CA GLU A 257 -8.18 6.53 1.49
C GLU A 257 -8.93 7.48 0.56
N GLU A 258 -8.70 8.79 0.70
CA GLU A 258 -9.34 9.80 -0.15
C GLU A 258 -8.94 9.64 -1.62
N TYR A 259 -7.66 9.42 -1.90
CA TYR A 259 -7.15 9.25 -3.27
C TYR A 259 -7.81 8.07 -4.00
N TYR A 260 -8.03 6.96 -3.29
CA TYR A 260 -8.67 5.77 -3.83
C TYR A 260 -10.19 5.74 -3.65
N LYS A 261 -10.80 6.81 -3.13
CA LYS A 261 -12.25 6.90 -2.86
C LYS A 261 -12.76 5.76 -1.99
N LEU A 262 -11.98 5.42 -0.96
CA LEU A 262 -12.34 4.40 0.02
C LEU A 262 -13.15 5.01 1.15
N GLU A 263 -13.91 4.18 1.83
CA GLU A 263 -14.57 4.58 3.08
C GLU A 263 -13.53 4.99 4.12
N PRO A 264 -13.80 6.04 4.92
CA PRO A 264 -12.92 6.44 6.01
C PRO A 264 -12.59 5.28 6.95
N GLY A 265 -11.35 5.26 7.45
CA GLY A 265 -10.93 4.32 8.48
C GLY A 265 -11.81 4.47 9.70
N LYS A 266 -12.66 3.47 9.97
CA LYS A 266 -13.57 3.56 11.11
C LYS A 266 -12.76 3.48 12.41
N PRO A 267 -13.09 4.30 13.42
CA PRO A 267 -12.56 4.13 14.77
C PRO A 267 -12.78 2.69 15.22
N MET A 268 -11.76 2.09 15.84
CA MET A 268 -11.84 0.69 16.25
C MET A 268 -12.83 0.57 17.41
N THR A 269 -13.86 -0.27 17.27
CA THR A 269 -14.72 -0.67 18.39
C THR A 269 -14.15 -1.92 19.06
N PRO A 270 -14.41 -2.14 20.36
CA PRO A 270 -13.97 -3.34 21.11
C PRO A 270 -14.35 -4.67 20.45
#